data_AF-A0A6P0RRN5-F1
#
_entry.id   AF-A0A6P0RRN5-F1
#
_cell.length_a   1.000
_cell.length_b   1.000
_cell.length_c   1.000
_cell.angle_alpha   90.00
_cell.angle_beta   90.00
_cell.angle_gamma   90.00
#
_symmetry.space_group_name_H-M   'P 1'
#
loop_
_entity.id
_entity.type
_entity.pdbx_description
1 polymer ?
#
loop_
_entity_poly.entity_id
_entity_poly.type
_entity_poly.pdbx_seq_one_letter_code
_entity_poly.pdbx_strand_id
1 'polypeptide(L)'
;MSKDNLFELLEKISNKPGLYIGRPSVTALRHFLVGYKFARQEMGILPTELELDFYQEFQPWLQRHFRIQTTNSWDSILLFKYIDEPTAFANFFQLLETFFQRDKSKDIDPMLLDDSLEATQKVA
;
A
#
# COMPACT_ATOMS: atom_id res chain seq x y z
N MET A 1 -3.11 -20.05 -8.36
CA MET A 1 -2.27 -19.35 -7.36
C MET A 1 -3.22 -18.80 -6.32
N SER A 2 -3.04 -19.16 -5.04
CA SER A 2 -3.85 -18.63 -3.95
C SER A 2 -3.59 -17.13 -3.84
N LYS A 3 -4.50 -16.29 -4.34
CA LYS A 3 -4.54 -14.87 -3.96
C LYS A 3 -5.21 -14.88 -2.59
N ASP A 4 -4.47 -14.52 -1.55
CA ASP A 4 -4.97 -14.59 -0.18
C ASP A 4 -6.30 -13.85 -0.02
N ASN A 5 -7.19 -14.39 0.81
CA ASN A 5 -8.62 -14.05 0.87
C ASN A 5 -8.93 -12.53 0.97
N LEU A 6 -8.06 -11.73 1.61
CA LEU A 6 -8.20 -10.28 1.66
C LEU A 6 -7.99 -9.61 0.29
N PHE A 7 -6.97 -10.01 -0.48
CA PHE A 7 -6.60 -9.31 -1.71
C PHE A 7 -7.54 -9.64 -2.86
N GLU A 8 -8.12 -10.84 -2.88
CA GLU A 8 -9.26 -11.14 -3.77
C GLU A 8 -10.48 -10.29 -3.43
N LEU A 9 -10.73 -10.05 -2.13
CA LEU A 9 -11.81 -9.19 -1.69
C LEU A 9 -11.56 -7.73 -2.07
N LEU A 10 -10.33 -7.24 -1.92
CA LEU A 10 -9.92 -5.91 -2.38
C LEU A 10 -10.08 -5.75 -3.91
N GLU A 11 -9.74 -6.76 -4.69
CA GLU A 11 -9.96 -6.78 -6.15
C GLU A 11 -11.47 -6.70 -6.47
N LYS A 12 -12.31 -7.43 -5.75
CA LYS A 12 -13.78 -7.33 -5.89
C LYS A 12 -14.32 -5.94 -5.53
N ILE A 13 -13.82 -5.34 -4.44
CA ILE A 13 -14.20 -4.01 -3.99
C ILE A 13 -13.76 -2.94 -5.00
N SER A 14 -12.54 -3.02 -5.53
CA SER A 14 -12.03 -2.12 -6.56
C SER A 14 -12.95 -2.09 -7.80
N ASN A 15 -13.37 -3.28 -8.25
CA ASN A 15 -14.22 -3.44 -9.43
C ASN A 15 -15.67 -2.96 -9.21
N LYS A 16 -16.23 -3.16 -8.00
CA LYS A 16 -17.65 -2.88 -7.70
C LYS A 16 -17.84 -2.24 -6.31
N PRO A 17 -17.28 -1.05 -6.05
CA PRO A 17 -17.27 -0.48 -4.69
C PRO A 17 -18.68 -0.24 -4.14
N GLY A 18 -19.65 0.10 -4.99
CA GLY A 18 -21.05 0.29 -4.59
C GLY A 18 -21.69 -0.93 -3.93
N LEU A 19 -21.28 -2.15 -4.32
CA LEU A 19 -21.83 -3.40 -3.77
C LEU A 19 -21.31 -3.70 -2.37
N TYR A 20 -20.06 -3.32 -2.07
CA TYR A 20 -19.37 -3.73 -0.84
C TYR A 20 -19.32 -2.62 0.20
N ILE A 21 -19.11 -1.38 -0.24
CA ILE A 21 -18.88 -0.22 0.63
C ILE A 21 -19.79 0.97 0.27
N GLY A 22 -20.81 0.76 -0.57
CA GLY A 22 -21.84 1.73 -0.93
C GLY A 22 -21.42 2.78 -1.97
N ARG A 23 -20.16 3.20 -1.98
CA ARG A 23 -19.59 4.16 -2.94
C ARG A 23 -18.06 4.08 -2.99
N PRO A 24 -17.39 4.57 -4.05
CA PRO A 24 -15.92 4.68 -4.05
C PRO A 24 -15.47 5.69 -3.00
N SER A 25 -15.04 5.20 -1.84
CA SER A 25 -14.60 6.00 -0.69
C SER A 25 -13.47 5.30 0.03
N VAL A 26 -12.37 6.01 0.23
CA VAL A 26 -11.18 5.51 0.90
C VAL A 26 -11.43 5.34 2.41
N THR A 27 -12.22 6.24 3.00
CA THR A 27 -12.63 6.13 4.40
C THR A 27 -13.57 4.95 4.62
N ALA A 28 -14.56 4.75 3.74
CA ALA A 28 -15.43 3.57 3.81
C ALA A 28 -14.65 2.27 3.64
N LEU A 29 -13.68 2.24 2.71
CA LEU A 29 -12.77 1.12 2.53
C LEU A 29 -11.96 0.83 3.80
N ARG A 30 -11.37 1.85 4.44
CA ARG A 30 -10.63 1.65 5.70
C ARG A 30 -11.52 1.03 6.78
N HIS A 31 -12.72 1.56 7.00
CA HIS A 31 -13.64 1.02 8.00
C HIS A 31 -14.02 -0.43 7.70
N PHE A 32 -14.29 -0.75 6.43
CA PHE A 32 -14.54 -2.11 5.98
C PHE A 32 -13.37 -3.05 6.32
N LEU A 33 -12.13 -2.62 6.04
CA LEU A 33 -10.93 -3.43 6.32
C LEU A 33 -10.68 -3.65 7.82
N VAL A 34 -10.93 -2.62 8.64
CA VAL A 34 -10.86 -2.75 10.11
C VAL A 34 -11.89 -3.76 10.60
N GLY A 35 -13.13 -3.67 10.12
CA GLY A 35 -14.20 -4.61 10.47
C GLY A 35 -13.92 -6.04 9.99
N TYR A 36 -13.40 -6.20 8.77
CA TYR A 36 -13.00 -7.50 8.22
C TYR A 36 -11.91 -8.17 9.06
N LYS A 37 -10.87 -7.42 9.42
CA LYS A 37 -9.79 -7.91 10.30
C LYS A 37 -10.35 -8.33 11.67
N PHE A 38 -11.18 -7.47 12.28
CA PHE A 38 -11.81 -7.74 13.56
C PHE A 38 -12.65 -9.02 13.52
N ALA A 39 -13.54 -9.18 12.54
CA ALA A 39 -14.40 -10.36 12.41
C ALA A 39 -13.59 -11.66 12.24
N ARG A 40 -12.50 -11.62 11.47
CA ARG A 40 -11.60 -12.79 11.33
C ARG A 40 -10.92 -13.15 12.64
N GLN A 41 -10.48 -12.16 13.41
CA GLN A 41 -9.89 -12.38 14.73
C GLN A 41 -10.89 -13.03 15.70
N GLU A 42 -12.13 -12.53 15.75
CA GLU A 42 -13.20 -13.10 16.57
C GLU A 42 -13.53 -14.56 16.17
N MET A 43 -13.34 -14.91 14.91
CA MET A 43 -13.53 -16.27 14.38
C MET A 43 -12.28 -17.17 14.53
N GLY A 44 -11.19 -16.68 15.14
CA GLY A 44 -9.94 -17.43 15.27
C GLY A 44 -9.21 -17.67 13.94
N ILE A 45 -9.52 -16.91 12.89
CA ILE A 45 -8.89 -17.04 11.58
C ILE A 45 -7.61 -16.19 11.58
N LEU A 46 -6.46 -16.87 11.50
CA LEU A 46 -5.17 -16.19 11.44
C LEU A 46 -4.97 -15.45 10.10
N PRO A 47 -4.26 -14.30 10.11
CA PRO A 47 -3.87 -13.64 8.87
C PRO A 47 -2.79 -14.45 8.13
N THR A 48 -2.77 -14.37 6.80
CA THR A 48 -1.64 -14.86 6.01
C THR A 48 -0.41 -13.95 6.20
N GLU A 49 0.77 -14.40 5.77
CA GLU A 49 1.99 -13.57 5.80
C GLU A 49 1.82 -12.27 5.01
N LEU A 50 1.17 -12.32 3.85
CA LEU A 50 0.90 -11.15 3.02
C LEU A 50 -0.10 -10.19 3.67
N GLU A 51 -1.12 -10.71 4.36
CA GLU A 51 -2.06 -9.90 5.13
C GLU A 51 -1.34 -9.22 6.32
N LEU A 52 -0.47 -9.95 7.01
CA LEU A 52 0.33 -9.43 8.12
C LEU A 52 1.25 -8.30 7.65
N ASP A 53 1.94 -8.51 6.53
CA ASP A 53 2.79 -7.51 5.87
C ASP A 53 2.01 -6.24 5.53
N PHE A 54 0.84 -6.36 4.90
CA PHE A 54 -0.01 -5.21 4.63
C PHE A 54 -0.43 -4.47 5.91
N TYR A 55 -0.87 -5.20 6.95
CA TYR A 55 -1.32 -4.58 8.20
C TYR A 55 -0.21 -3.86 8.97
N GLN A 56 1.03 -4.30 8.85
CA GLN A 56 2.17 -3.73 9.57
C GLN A 56 2.88 -2.65 8.76
N GLU A 57 3.09 -2.88 7.46
CA GLU A 57 4.04 -2.11 6.67
C GLU A 57 3.41 -1.10 5.73
N PHE A 58 2.12 -1.22 5.37
CA PHE A 58 1.51 -0.31 4.40
C PHE A 58 1.51 1.14 4.88
N GLN A 59 1.18 1.39 6.14
CA GLN A 59 1.17 2.73 6.73
C GLN A 59 2.59 3.35 6.78
N PRO A 60 3.60 2.69 7.38
CA PRO A 60 4.99 3.19 7.36
C PRO A 60 5.56 3.38 5.95
N TRP A 61 5.20 2.49 5.01
CA TRP A 61 5.59 2.63 3.61
C TRP A 61 4.96 3.87 2.97
N LEU A 62 3.67 4.10 3.17
CA LEU A 62 2.94 5.23 2.60
C LEU A 62 3.48 6.59 3.10
N GLN A 63 3.78 6.66 4.41
CA GLN A 63 4.42 7.84 5.02
C GLN A 63 5.77 8.16 4.37
N ARG A 64 6.62 7.14 4.15
CA ARG A 64 7.89 7.29 3.45
C ARG A 64 7.70 7.69 1.98
N HIS A 65 6.77 7.04 1.29
CA HIS A 65 6.45 7.30 -0.11
C HIS A 65 6.08 8.78 -0.34
N PHE A 66 5.25 9.34 0.53
CA PHE A 66 4.83 10.75 0.44
C PHE A 66 5.71 11.74 1.20
N ARG A 67 6.76 11.26 1.89
CA ARG A 67 7.62 12.06 2.78
C ARG A 67 6.83 12.85 3.83
N ILE A 68 5.82 12.22 4.42
CA ILE A 68 4.95 12.83 5.45
C ILE A 68 5.28 12.21 6.81
N GLN A 69 5.42 13.05 7.82
CA GLN A 69 5.50 12.64 9.23
C GLN A 69 4.17 12.97 9.90
N THR A 70 3.33 11.95 10.13
CA THR A 70 2.02 12.11 10.77
C THR A 70 1.60 10.82 11.46
N THR A 71 0.82 10.91 12.52
CA THR A 71 0.15 9.76 13.16
C THR A 71 -1.22 9.47 12.55
N ASN A 72 -1.67 10.28 11.59
CA ASN A 72 -2.92 10.07 10.88
C ASN A 72 -2.92 8.75 10.11
N SER A 73 -4.08 8.12 10.03
CA SER A 73 -4.26 6.88 9.27
C SER A 73 -4.07 7.09 7.77
N TRP A 74 -3.75 6.02 7.06
CA TRP A 74 -3.41 6.05 5.64
C TRP A 74 -4.54 6.65 4.79
N ASP A 75 -5.81 6.43 5.13
CA ASP A 75 -6.95 7.05 4.43
C ASP A 75 -6.95 8.58 4.59
N SER A 76 -6.61 9.08 5.78
CA SER A 76 -6.46 10.52 6.03
C SER A 76 -5.26 11.10 5.27
N ILE A 77 -4.15 10.35 5.17
CA ILE A 77 -3.00 10.74 4.33
C ILE A 77 -3.43 10.83 2.86
N LEU A 78 -4.21 9.86 2.37
CA LEU A 78 -4.70 9.86 0.99
C LEU A 78 -5.68 11.01 0.74
N LEU A 79 -6.62 11.28 1.65
CA LEU A 79 -7.53 12.42 1.53
C LEU A 79 -6.82 13.78 1.65
N PHE A 80 -5.67 13.83 2.32
CA PHE A 80 -4.83 15.02 2.30
C PHE A 80 -4.10 15.20 0.97
N LYS A 81 -3.69 14.09 0.32
CA LYS A 81 -2.98 14.10 -0.96
C LYS A 81 -3.88 14.26 -2.17
N TYR A 82 -5.10 13.73 -2.12
CA TYR A 82 -6.04 13.67 -3.22
C TYR A 82 -7.30 14.46 -2.90
N ILE A 83 -7.85 15.09 -3.95
CA ILE A 83 -8.89 16.12 -3.80
C ILE A 83 -10.21 15.61 -3.20
N ASP A 84 -10.56 14.35 -3.47
CA ASP A 84 -11.83 13.75 -3.03
C ASP A 84 -11.73 12.25 -2.75
N GLU A 85 -12.80 11.72 -2.15
CA GLU A 85 -12.96 10.32 -1.76
C GLU A 85 -12.82 9.33 -2.94
N PRO A 86 -13.48 9.53 -4.10
CA PRO A 86 -13.31 8.63 -5.25
C PRO A 86 -11.89 8.62 -5.80
N THR A 87 -11.23 9.78 -5.88
CA THR A 87 -9.85 9.89 -6.38
C THR A 87 -8.88 9.22 -5.42
N ALA A 88 -9.01 9.46 -4.11
CA ALA A 88 -8.21 8.80 -3.09
C ALA A 88 -8.42 7.28 -3.10
N PHE A 89 -9.67 6.83 -3.29
CA PHE A 89 -10.02 5.41 -3.41
C PHE A 89 -9.34 4.75 -4.62
N ALA A 90 -9.39 5.37 -5.79
CA ALA A 90 -8.72 4.83 -6.99
C ALA A 90 -7.19 4.77 -6.80
N ASN A 91 -6.59 5.81 -6.22
CA ASN A 91 -5.16 5.87 -5.96
C ASN A 91 -4.70 4.86 -4.91
N PHE A 92 -5.55 4.51 -3.93
CA PHE A 92 -5.23 3.45 -2.96
C PHE A 92 -4.81 2.15 -3.66
N PHE A 93 -5.53 1.72 -4.70
CA PHE A 93 -5.21 0.46 -5.39
C PHE A 93 -3.91 0.54 -6.20
N GLN A 94 -3.61 1.68 -6.81
CA GLN A 94 -2.32 1.90 -7.49
C GLN A 94 -1.14 1.89 -6.50
N LEU A 95 -1.34 2.50 -5.33
CA LEU A 95 -0.35 2.52 -4.25
C LEU A 95 -0.18 1.13 -3.64
N LEU A 96 -1.26 0.36 -3.52
CA LEU A 96 -1.22 -1.02 -3.05
C LEU A 96 -0.42 -1.92 -4.00
N GLU A 97 -0.60 -1.79 -5.31
CA GLU A 97 0.23 -2.50 -6.30
C GLU A 97 1.70 -2.10 -6.18
N THR A 98 1.98 -0.80 -6.07
CA THR A 98 3.34 -0.28 -5.88
C THR A 98 3.96 -0.82 -4.58
N PHE A 99 3.18 -0.87 -3.51
CA PHE A 99 3.59 -1.44 -2.22
C PHE A 99 4.02 -2.90 -2.37
N PHE A 100 3.30 -3.73 -3.12
CA PHE A 100 3.70 -5.13 -3.35
C PHE A 100 4.91 -5.31 -4.27
N GLN A 101 5.31 -4.26 -5.01
CA GLN A 101 6.50 -4.29 -5.84
C GLN A 101 7.76 -3.80 -5.11
N ARG A 102 7.63 -3.25 -3.89
CA ARG A 102 8.72 -2.58 -3.16
C ARG A 102 9.93 -3.46 -2.83
N ASP A 103 9.75 -4.78 -2.74
CA ASP A 103 10.84 -5.72 -2.48
C ASP A 103 11.45 -6.30 -3.75
N LYS A 104 10.78 -6.17 -4.91
CA LYS A 104 11.33 -6.58 -6.21
C LYS A 104 12.40 -5.62 -6.73
N SER A 105 12.48 -4.41 -6.18
CA SER A 105 13.45 -3.38 -6.57
C SER A 105 14.68 -3.31 -5.65
N LYS A 106 14.78 -4.15 -4.61
CA LYS A 106 15.94 -4.18 -3.70
C LYS A 106 17.12 -4.99 -4.24
N ASP A 107 17.02 -5.57 -5.44
CA ASP A 107 18.14 -6.20 -6.15
C ASP A 107 19.05 -5.21 -6.91
N ILE A 108 18.84 -3.90 -6.76
CA ILE A 108 19.83 -2.90 -7.16
C ILE A 108 20.40 -2.26 -5.89
N ASP A 109 21.53 -2.81 -5.46
CA ASP A 109 22.35 -2.26 -4.39
C ASP A 109 22.76 -0.82 -4.74
N PRO A 110 22.40 0.19 -3.93
CA PRO A 110 22.82 1.59 -4.15
C PRO A 110 24.34 1.78 -4.06
N MET A 111 25.11 0.77 -3.64
CA MET A 111 26.55 0.87 -3.40
C MET A 111 27.44 0.74 -4.66
N LEU A 112 26.88 0.56 -5.87
CA LEU A 112 27.66 0.40 -7.11
C LEU A 112 27.75 1.66 -8.00
N LEU A 113 27.35 2.83 -7.51
CA LEU A 113 27.38 4.07 -8.31
C LEU A 113 28.55 5.02 -7.98
N ASP A 114 29.40 4.71 -6.99
CA ASP A 114 30.48 5.62 -6.56
C ASP A 114 31.84 5.33 -7.26
N ASP A 115 32.13 4.07 -7.63
CA ASP A 115 33.47 3.71 -8.15
C ASP A 115 33.70 4.02 -9.64
N SER A 116 32.71 4.52 -10.39
CA SER A 116 32.86 4.74 -11.85
C SER A 116 33.14 6.18 -12.28
N LEU A 117 33.39 7.12 -11.35
CA LEU A 117 33.62 8.53 -11.70
C LEU A 117 35.05 9.05 -11.50
N GLU A 118 35.99 8.27 -10.94
CA GLU A 118 37.38 8.74 -10.79
C GLU A 118 38.35 8.32 -11.93
N ALA A 119 37.95 7.47 -12.86
CA ALA A 119 38.88 6.91 -13.86
C ALA A 119 39.00 7.71 -15.18
N THR A 120 38.34 8.87 -15.36
CA THR A 120 38.31 9.56 -16.67
C THR A 120 38.91 10.97 -16.67
N GLN A 121 39.82 11.29 -15.75
CA GLN A 121 40.48 12.60 -15.77
C GLN A 121 41.97 12.58 -15.41
N LYS A 122 42.76 11.76 -16.13
CA LYS A 122 44.20 11.98 -16.32
C LYS A 122 44.68 11.45 -17.67
N VAL A 123 44.28 12.11 -18.76
CA VAL A 123 45.10 12.16 -20.00
C VAL A 123 44.91 13.54 -20.64
N ALA A 124 45.77 14.48 -20.29
CA ALA A 124 46.12 15.67 -21.06
C ALA A 124 47.47 16.18 -20.57
#